data_AF-A0A8J7LA08-F1
#
_entry.id   AF-A0A8J7LA08-F1
#
_cell.length_a   1.000
_cell.length_b   1.000
_cell.length_c   1.000
_cell.angle_alpha   90.00
_cell.angle_beta   90.00
_cell.angle_gamma   90.00
#
_symmetry.space_group_name_H-M   'P 1'
#
loop_
_entity.id
_entity.type
_entity.pdbx_description
1 polymer ?
#
loop_
_entity_poly.entity_id
_entity_poly.type
_entity_poly.pdbx_seq_one_letter_code
_entity_poly.pdbx_strand_id
1 'polypeptide(L)'
;MQIISVNSVFTCKTPNSGWLNLAQVRQLHFVPAAEAVTEIGKSKDFVVVTWHNGDKQIFSDEDATAIHQVWVEATALIQQRCNCNHRFKNRRQL
;
A
#
# COMPACT_ATOMS: atom_id res chain seq x y z
N MET A 1 -12.70 -7.66 -15.61
CA MET A 1 -11.26 -7.74 -15.28
C MET A 1 -10.59 -6.56 -15.97
N GLN A 2 -10.05 -5.61 -15.20
CA GLN A 2 -9.46 -4.38 -15.76
C GLN A 2 -7.98 -4.40 -15.43
N ILE A 3 -7.13 -4.61 -16.45
CA ILE A 3 -5.68 -4.57 -16.29
C ILE A 3 -5.29 -3.09 -16.32
N ILE A 4 -4.86 -2.57 -15.16
CA ILE A 4 -4.29 -1.24 -15.05
C ILE A 4 -2.79 -1.39 -15.27
N SER A 5 -2.33 -1.09 -16.50
CA SER A 5 -0.90 -0.99 -16.81
C SER A 5 -0.41 0.39 -16.37
N VAL A 6 0.23 0.47 -15.20
CA VAL A 6 0.96 1.68 -14.78
C VAL A 6 2.46 1.43 -14.85
N ASN A 7 3.15 2.36 -15.51
CA ASN A 7 4.61 2.39 -15.53
C ASN A 7 5.06 3.20 -14.32
N SER A 8 5.46 2.56 -13.23
CA SER A 8 6.23 3.22 -12.16
C SER A 8 6.71 2.20 -11.15
N VAL A 9 8.02 2.05 -11.07
CA VAL A 9 8.69 1.55 -9.86
C VAL A 9 8.09 2.31 -8.67
N PHE A 10 7.37 1.60 -7.80
CA PHE A 10 6.75 2.17 -6.61
C PHE A 10 7.53 1.65 -5.41
N THR A 11 8.50 2.45 -4.94
CA THR A 11 9.45 2.01 -3.91
C THR A 11 9.30 2.80 -2.62
N CYS A 12 9.37 2.10 -1.49
CA CYS A 12 9.41 2.67 -0.16
C CYS A 12 10.78 2.40 0.47
N LYS A 13 11.44 3.44 0.99
CA LYS A 13 12.62 3.26 1.84
C LYS A 13 12.14 3.09 3.28
N THR A 14 12.26 1.88 3.80
CA THR A 14 12.03 1.60 5.22
C THR A 14 13.25 2.05 6.03
N PRO A 15 13.05 2.56 7.26
CA PRO A 15 14.13 2.92 8.16
C PRO A 15 15.10 1.77 8.44
N ASN A 16 14.58 0.56 8.67
CA ASN A 16 15.40 -0.58 9.12
C ASN A 16 15.55 -1.69 8.07
N SER A 17 14.54 -1.91 7.21
CA SER A 17 14.50 -3.04 6.27
C SER A 17 14.98 -2.71 4.84
N GLY A 18 15.56 -1.53 4.62
CA GLY A 18 16.04 -1.10 3.30
C GLY A 18 14.93 -0.67 2.34
N TRP A 19 15.08 -0.97 1.04
CA TRP A 19 14.12 -0.57 0.01
C TRP A 19 13.13 -1.70 -0.32
N LEU A 20 11.85 -1.38 -0.32
CA LEU A 20 10.76 -2.27 -0.71
C LEU A 20 10.13 -1.81 -2.02
N ASN A 21 9.87 -2.76 -2.92
CA ASN A 21 9.09 -2.51 -4.13
C ASN A 21 7.61 -2.78 -3.87
N LEU A 22 6.87 -1.72 -3.54
CA LEU A 22 5.44 -1.76 -3.26
C LEU A 22 4.58 -2.06 -4.50
N ALA A 23 5.13 -2.00 -5.72
CA ALA A 23 4.41 -2.46 -6.92
C ALA A 23 4.13 -3.97 -6.90
N GLN A 24 4.87 -4.73 -6.09
CA GLN A 24 4.70 -6.17 -5.90
C GLN A 24 3.68 -6.51 -4.80
N VAL A 25 3.10 -5.50 -4.15
CA VAL A 25 2.13 -5.70 -3.07
C VAL A 25 0.76 -5.96 -3.66
N ARG A 26 0.14 -7.06 -3.22
CA ARG A 26 -1.24 -7.41 -3.55
C ARG A 26 -2.21 -6.82 -2.55
N GLN A 27 -1.88 -6.92 -1.26
CA GLN A 27 -2.72 -6.42 -0.16
C GLN A 27 -1.83 -5.95 0.98
N LEU A 28 -2.25 -4.87 1.64
CA LEU A 28 -1.61 -4.31 2.81
C LEU A 28 -2.67 -4.18 3.91
N HIS A 29 -2.37 -4.69 5.09
CA HIS A 29 -3.21 -4.56 6.28
C HIS A 29 -2.42 -3.89 7.40
N PHE A 30 -2.80 -2.66 7.76
CA PHE A 30 -2.18 -1.91 8.84
C PHE A 30 -2.97 -2.11 10.12
N VAL A 31 -2.27 -2.47 11.20
CA VAL A 31 -2.82 -2.63 12.54
C VAL A 31 -2.13 -1.60 13.43
N PRO A 32 -2.84 -0.55 13.88
CA PRO A 32 -2.25 0.46 14.74
C PRO A 32 -1.98 -0.10 16.13
N ALA A 33 -0.99 0.47 16.81
CA ALA A 33 -0.56 0.12 18.15
C ALA A 33 -1.71 0.14 19.17
N ALA A 34 -2.67 1.05 19.00
CA ALA A 34 -3.87 1.14 19.84
C ALA A 34 -4.73 -0.13 19.83
N GLU A 35 -4.70 -0.88 18.72
CA GLU A 35 -5.45 -2.13 18.54
C GLU A 35 -4.56 -3.37 18.78
N ALA A 36 -3.26 -3.25 18.56
CA ALA A 36 -2.28 -4.31 18.77
C ALA A 36 -1.81 -4.38 20.24
N VAL A 37 -2.69 -4.84 21.13
CA VAL A 37 -2.28 -5.22 22.49
C VAL A 37 -1.55 -6.57 22.42
N THR A 38 -0.22 -6.55 22.42
CA THR A 38 0.58 -7.78 22.56
C THR A 38 0.61 -8.25 24.03
N GLU A 39 0.82 -9.54 24.26
CA GLU A 39 0.80 -10.22 25.57
C GLU A 39 1.74 -9.62 26.63
N ILE A 40 2.63 -8.71 26.25
CA ILE A 40 3.66 -8.09 27.12
C ILE A 40 3.39 -6.58 27.34
N GLY A 41 2.19 -6.09 27.05
CA GLY A 41 1.80 -4.69 27.34
C GLY A 41 2.51 -3.64 26.49
N LYS A 42 3.15 -4.04 25.38
CA LYS A 42 3.71 -3.12 24.38
C LYS A 42 2.77 -3.07 23.19
N SER A 43 2.15 -1.91 23.02
CA SER A 43 1.44 -1.54 21.80
C SER A 43 2.46 -1.25 20.70
N LYS A 44 2.31 -1.88 19.53
CA LYS A 44 3.20 -1.69 18.38
C LYS A 44 2.40 -1.61 17.10
N ASP A 45 2.81 -0.71 16.20
CA ASP A 45 2.26 -0.66 14.86
C ASP A 45 2.77 -1.87 14.07
N PHE A 46 1.88 -2.52 13.31
CA PHE A 46 2.27 -3.59 12.41
C PHE A 46 1.63 -3.40 11.04
N VAL A 47 2.34 -3.81 10.00
CA VAL A 47 1.76 -3.95 8.67
C VAL A 47 2.00 -5.36 8.16
N VAL A 48 0.93 -6.01 7.72
CA VAL A 48 1.00 -7.30 7.04
C VAL A 48 0.90 -7.04 5.54
N VAL A 49 2.01 -7.30 4.85
CA VAL A 49 2.09 -7.23 3.40
C VAL A 49 1.84 -8.62 2.85
N THR A 50 0.85 -8.74 1.98
CA THR A 50 0.68 -9.91 1.11
C THR A 50 1.23 -9.54 -0.26
N TRP A 51 2.28 -10.22 -0.69
CA TRP A 51 2.94 -10.03 -1.98
C TRP A 51 2.12 -10.67 -3.12
N HIS A 52 2.45 -10.31 -4.36
CA HIS A 52 1.77 -10.82 -5.56
C HIS A 52 1.85 -12.35 -5.69
N ASN A 53 2.91 -12.98 -5.18
CA ASN A 53 3.09 -14.43 -5.16
C ASN A 53 2.33 -15.13 -4.02
N GLY A 54 1.65 -14.36 -3.16
CA GLY A 54 0.89 -14.87 -2.01
C GLY A 54 1.68 -14.94 -0.71
N ASP A 55 2.99 -14.69 -0.74
CA ASP A 55 3.81 -14.66 0.47
C ASP A 55 3.36 -13.52 1.39
N LYS A 56 3.45 -13.77 2.69
CA LYS A 56 3.11 -12.79 3.72
C LYS A 56 4.36 -12.38 4.47
N GLN A 57 4.53 -11.07 4.65
CA GLN A 57 5.61 -10.51 5.44
C GLN A 57 5.05 -9.47 6.42
N ILE A 58 5.56 -9.49 7.64
CA ILE A 58 5.16 -8.57 8.70
C ILE A 58 6.30 -7.56 8.89
N PHE A 59 5.96 -6.28 8.88
CA PHE A 59 6.84 -5.21 9.35
C PHE A 59 6.23 -4.57 10.59
N SER A 60 7.08 -4.06 11.47
CA SER A 60 6.67 -3.50 12.77
C SER A 60 7.23 -2.09 12.97
N ASP A 61 6.63 -1.37 13.91
CA ASP A 61 7.10 -0.07 14.39
C ASP A 61 7.31 0.91 13.22
N GLU A 62 8.46 1.57 13.16
CA GLU A 62 8.77 2.63 12.18
C GLU A 62 8.66 2.16 10.72
N ASP A 63 9.02 0.91 10.44
CA ASP A 63 8.88 0.33 9.10
C ASP A 63 7.41 0.20 8.73
N ALA A 64 6.54 -0.22 9.66
CA ALA A 64 5.11 -0.33 9.43
C ALA A 64 4.48 1.04 9.14
N THR A 65 4.84 2.06 9.93
CA THR A 65 4.35 3.43 9.74
C THR A 65 4.79 4.00 8.40
N ALA A 66 6.07 3.84 8.03
CA ALA A 66 6.62 4.33 6.76
C ALA A 66 5.94 3.67 5.55
N ILE A 67 5.78 2.34 5.58
CA ILE A 67 5.09 1.60 4.52
C ILE A 67 3.65 2.06 4.39
N HIS A 68 2.93 2.24 5.51
CA HIS A 68 1.55 2.68 5.50
C HIS A 68 1.38 4.09 4.92
N GLN A 69 2.20 5.05 5.35
CA GLN A 69 2.17 6.43 4.86
C GLN A 69 2.39 6.48 3.33
N VAL A 70 3.46 5.85 2.85
CA VAL A 70 3.78 5.82 1.40
C VAL A 70 2.66 5.17 0.60
N TRP A 71 2.04 4.11 1.12
CA TRP A 71 0.90 3.44 0.47
C TRP A 71 -0.32 4.36 0.33
N VAL A 72 -0.66 5.11 1.38
CA VAL A 72 -1.78 6.07 1.37
C VAL A 72 -1.52 7.19 0.37
N GLU A 73 -0.32 7.77 0.37
CA GLU A 73 0.04 8.82 -0.58
C GLU A 73 -0.06 8.36 -2.03
N ALA A 74 0.45 7.15 -2.33
CA ALA A 74 0.42 6.63 -3.69
C ALA A 74 -0.99 6.26 -4.16
N THR A 75 -1.80 5.68 -3.29
CA THR A 75 -3.20 5.38 -3.60
C THR A 75 -4.01 6.66 -3.82
N ALA A 76 -3.76 7.72 -3.04
CA ALA A 76 -4.35 9.03 -3.28
C ALA A 76 -3.94 9.63 -4.63
N LEU A 77 -2.66 9.55 -5.00
CA LEU A 77 -2.18 10.00 -6.31
C LEU A 77 -2.80 9.21 -7.47
N ILE A 78 -2.95 7.89 -7.33
CA ILE A 78 -3.61 7.05 -8.33
C ILE A 78 -5.09 7.45 -8.45
N GLN A 79 -5.79 7.65 -7.33
CA GLN A 79 -7.18 8.09 -7.34
C GLN A 79 -7.33 9.46 -8.04
N GLN A 80 -6.45 10.42 -7.76
CA GLN A 80 -6.43 11.72 -8.44
C GLN A 80 -6.20 11.58 -9.96
N ARG A 81 -5.27 10.72 -10.38
CA ARG A 81 -5.03 10.41 -11.80
C ARG A 81 -6.21 9.70 -12.44
N CYS A 82 -6.91 8.81 -11.72
CA CYS A 82 -8.10 8.14 -12.21
C CYS A 82 -9.34 9.04 -12.27
N ASN A 83 -9.38 10.14 -11.50
CA ASN A 83 -10.43 11.16 -11.55
C ASN A 83 -10.37 12.08 -12.79
N CYS A 84 -9.53 11.74 -13.78
CA CYS A 84 -9.61 12.33 -15.09
C CYS A 84 -10.97 11.99 -15.72
N ASN A 85 -11.86 12.98 -15.78
CA ASN A 85 -13.10 13.06 -16.58
C ASN A 85 -12.97 12.69 -18.08
N HIS A 86 -11.87 12.09 -18.52
CA HIS A 86 -11.64 11.68 -19.90
C HIS A 86 -12.34 10.38 -20.30
N ARG A 87 -12.74 9.52 -19.36
CA ARG A 87 -13.40 8.26 -19.72
C ARG A 87 -14.84 8.42 -20.20
N PHE A 88 -15.47 9.56 -19.92
CA PHE A 88 -16.84 9.83 -20.37
C PHE A 88 -16.94 10.47 -21.76
N LYS A 89 -15.85 11.02 -22.31
CA LYS A 89 -15.91 11.68 -23.64
C LYS A 89 -15.99 10.72 -24.84
N ASN A 90 -15.75 9.42 -24.63
CA ASN A 90 -15.75 8.42 -25.71
C ASN A 90 -16.85 7.35 -25.59
N ARG A 91 -17.86 7.53 -24.72
CA ARG A 91 -19.11 6.75 -24.87
C ARG A 91 -19.92 7.39 -25.99
N ARG A 92 -19.85 6.80 -27.18
CA ARG A 92 -20.88 7.00 -28.20
C ARG A 92 -22.22 6.72 -27.54
N GLN A 93 -23.09 7.73 -27.48
CA GLN A 93 -24.50 7.53 -27.18
C GLN A 93 -25.05 6.62 -28.29
N LEU A 94 -25.48 5.43 -27.91
CA LEU A 94 -26.36 4.58 -28.71
C LEU A 94 -27.80 4.98 -28.41
#